data_AF-A0A914NTY9-F1
#
_entry.id   AF-A0A914NTY9-F1
#
_cell.length_a   1.000
_cell.length_b   1.000
_cell.length_c   1.000
_cell.angle_alpha   90.00
_cell.angle_beta   90.00
_cell.angle_gamma   90.00
#
_symmetry.space_group_name_H-M   'P 1'
#
loop_
_entity.id
_entity.type
_entity.pdbx_description
1 polymer ?
#
loop_
_entity_poly.entity_id
_entity_poly.type
_entity_poly.pdbx_seq_one_letter_code
_entity_poly.pdbx_strand_id
1 'polypeptide(L)'
;MFRHIFSSYSRFTYGYGVKKNAGIGLLTAAVVAVSNQGPQSWSDSELKKKPGWYQENVHRLENVVKKLSLYSFVEDSTVIEDAVDILQRVENVNNCEISWRLGRAFVEKANLLAYKAIEDRKELLEKAVVHLNKALQSESSKGVAGAHKWYAIALVLLKQVDKDNKHVKKAGKEIINHLETAVKLDPKDAFSNHFLGVQYFFCWKLSGFVENI
;
A
#
# COMPACT_ATOMS: atom_id res chain seq x y z
N MET A 1 28.62 2.44 11.34
CA MET A 1 28.36 1.15 10.67
C MET A 1 26.85 0.87 10.75
N PHE A 2 25.95 1.26 9.86
CA PHE A 2 25.93 2.18 8.72
C PHE A 2 24.69 3.10 8.91
N ARG A 3 24.95 4.40 9.10
CA ARG A 3 24.02 5.51 8.86
C ARG A 3 24.58 6.24 7.63
N HIS A 4 23.72 6.87 6.84
CA HIS A 4 23.98 7.67 5.61
C HIS A 4 23.94 6.92 4.28
N ILE A 5 22.79 7.01 3.57
CA ILE A 5 22.74 7.30 2.12
C ILE A 5 21.44 8.12 1.86
N PHE A 6 21.52 9.44 1.90
CA PHE A 6 20.55 10.34 1.27
C PHE A 6 21.32 11.55 0.75
N SER A 7 21.55 11.59 -0.56
CA SER A 7 21.88 12.79 -1.33
C SER A 7 22.04 12.39 -2.81
N SER A 8 20.95 12.48 -3.57
CA SER A 8 20.91 13.13 -4.89
C SER A 8 19.59 12.79 -5.61
N TYR A 9 19.19 13.72 -6.47
CA TYR A 9 18.09 13.67 -7.43
C TYR A 9 16.73 14.25 -7.00
N SER A 10 16.72 15.58 -6.94
CA SER A 10 15.64 16.37 -7.53
C SER A 10 15.54 16.10 -9.05
N ARG A 11 14.32 16.19 -9.59
CA ARG A 11 13.86 15.92 -10.98
C ARG A 11 13.68 14.45 -11.33
N PHE A 12 12.47 13.94 -11.09
CA PHE A 12 11.71 13.20 -12.11
C PHE A 12 10.22 13.24 -11.76
N THR A 13 9.57 14.38 -12.02
CA THR A 13 8.11 14.39 -12.23
C THR A 13 7.85 14.00 -13.68
N TYR A 14 6.88 13.10 -13.89
CA TYR A 14 6.22 12.65 -15.14
C TYR A 14 6.36 11.16 -15.39
N GLY A 15 5.20 10.46 -15.50
CA GLY A 15 5.22 9.11 -16.03
C GLY A 15 3.96 8.26 -16.02
N TYR A 16 2.86 8.65 -15.36
CA TYR A 16 1.57 7.96 -15.56
C TYR A 16 0.72 8.72 -16.58
N GLY A 17 0.97 8.38 -17.84
CA GLY A 17 0.08 8.67 -18.95
C GLY A 17 -1.23 7.90 -18.75
N VAL A 18 -2.23 8.62 -18.23
CA VAL A 18 -3.64 8.33 -18.50
C VAL A 18 -3.79 8.35 -20.02
N LYS A 19 -3.96 7.18 -20.64
CA LYS A 19 -4.37 7.12 -22.04
C LYS A 19 -5.74 7.78 -22.14
N LYS A 20 -5.75 8.96 -22.76
CA LYS A 20 -6.95 9.65 -23.24
C LYS A 20 -7.67 8.72 -24.20
N ASN A 21 -8.88 8.32 -23.83
CA ASN A 21 -9.97 8.10 -24.77
C ASN A 21 -11.25 8.63 -24.13
N ALA A 22 -11.78 9.68 -24.78
CA ALA A 22 -13.12 10.25 -24.67
C ALA A 22 -13.68 10.55 -23.26
N GLY A 23 -13.70 11.85 -22.93
CA GLY A 23 -14.79 12.45 -22.16
C GLY A 23 -14.63 12.46 -20.64
N ILE A 24 -14.46 13.67 -20.10
CA ILE A 24 -14.74 14.07 -18.72
C ILE A 24 -13.75 13.56 -17.68
N GLY A 25 -12.87 14.47 -17.25
CA GLY A 25 -12.13 14.34 -16.02
C GLY A 25 -13.09 14.35 -14.83
N LEU A 26 -13.23 13.21 -14.17
CA LEU A 26 -13.62 13.11 -12.77
C LEU A 26 -12.65 12.10 -12.15
N LEU A 27 -11.73 12.56 -11.31
CA LEU A 27 -11.24 11.69 -10.24
C LEU A 27 -12.42 11.59 -9.27
N THR A 28 -13.28 10.59 -9.49
CA THR A 28 -14.37 10.24 -8.59
C THR A 28 -13.75 9.74 -7.29
N ALA A 29 -13.57 10.62 -6.32
CA ALA A 29 -13.45 10.21 -4.93
C ALA A 29 -14.81 9.59 -4.54
N ALA A 30 -14.92 8.27 -4.67
CA ALA A 30 -16.02 7.52 -4.08
C ALA A 30 -15.83 7.56 -2.56
N VAL A 31 -16.21 8.67 -1.94
CA VAL A 31 -16.27 8.78 -0.49
C VAL A 31 -17.60 8.17 -0.08
N VAL A 32 -17.58 6.87 0.19
CA VAL A 32 -18.70 6.21 0.85
C VAL A 32 -18.58 6.57 2.33
N ALA A 33 -19.11 7.74 2.67
CA ALA A 33 -19.29 8.17 4.04
C ALA A 33 -20.79 8.27 4.33
N VAL A 34 -21.25 7.39 5.21
CA VAL A 34 -22.26 7.70 6.25
C VAL A 34 -23.73 7.76 5.81
N SER A 35 -24.09 7.63 4.54
CA SER A 35 -25.49 7.38 4.14
C SER A 35 -25.66 6.01 3.47
N ASN A 36 -26.77 5.34 3.76
CA ASN A 36 -27.22 4.06 3.18
C ASN A 36 -27.50 4.12 1.65
N GLN A 37 -26.76 4.92 0.89
CA GLN A 37 -27.07 5.31 -0.50
C GLN A 37 -25.90 5.05 -1.46
N GLY A 38 -25.25 3.88 -1.37
CA GLY A 38 -24.31 3.40 -2.39
C GLY A 38 -23.14 4.34 -2.77
N PRO A 39 -22.37 4.01 -3.82
CA PRO A 39 -21.30 4.86 -4.31
C PRO A 39 -21.86 6.03 -5.13
N GLN A 40 -21.92 7.22 -4.54
CA GLN A 40 -22.28 8.46 -5.23
C GLN A 40 -21.05 9.35 -5.39
N SER A 41 -20.67 9.63 -6.63
CA SER A 41 -19.65 10.66 -6.93
C SER A 41 -20.29 12.03 -6.90
N TRP A 42 -19.78 12.93 -6.07
CA TRP A 42 -20.23 14.31 -5.98
C TRP A 42 -19.31 15.21 -6.82
N SER A 43 -19.88 16.16 -7.56
CA SER A 43 -19.09 17.26 -8.14
C SER A 43 -18.65 18.25 -7.05
N ASP A 44 -17.60 19.02 -7.31
CA ASP A 44 -17.13 20.09 -6.39
C ASP A 44 -18.26 21.07 -6.01
N SER A 45 -19.18 21.33 -6.94
CA SER A 45 -20.32 22.22 -6.71
C SER A 45 -21.34 21.64 -5.73
N GLU A 46 -21.47 20.32 -5.68
CA GLU A 46 -22.36 19.63 -4.75
C GLU A 46 -21.68 19.34 -3.42
N LEU A 47 -20.36 19.10 -3.41
CA LEU A 47 -19.58 18.96 -2.18
C LEU A 47 -19.66 20.23 -1.33
N LYS A 48 -19.63 21.42 -1.96
CA LYS A 48 -19.80 22.72 -1.29
C LYS A 48 -21.14 22.87 -0.56
N LYS A 49 -22.16 22.10 -0.93
CA LYS A 49 -23.48 22.11 -0.28
C LYS A 49 -23.52 21.23 0.98
N LYS A 50 -22.47 20.43 1.24
CA LYS A 50 -22.39 19.55 2.41
C LYS A 50 -21.85 20.31 3.63
N PRO A 51 -22.08 19.82 4.86
CA PRO A 51 -21.47 20.39 6.05
C PRO A 51 -19.93 20.46 5.95
N GLY A 52 -19.31 21.46 6.58
CA GLY A 52 -17.85 21.66 6.50
C GLY A 52 -17.03 20.44 6.93
N TRP A 53 -17.46 19.72 7.97
CA TRP A 53 -16.80 18.49 8.42
C TRP A 53 -16.78 17.39 7.35
N TYR A 54 -17.80 17.33 6.50
CA TYR A 54 -17.88 16.34 5.42
C TYR A 54 -16.90 16.71 4.30
N GLN A 55 -16.86 17.99 3.92
CA GLN A 55 -15.93 18.52 2.93
C GLN A 55 -14.48 18.26 3.34
N GLU A 56 -14.15 18.55 4.60
CA GLU A 56 -12.81 18.32 5.16
C GLU A 56 -12.40 16.85 5.09
N ASN A 57 -13.28 15.92 5.49
CA ASN A 57 -12.98 14.49 5.42
C ASN A 57 -12.80 13.99 3.98
N VAL A 58 -13.57 14.53 3.02
CA VAL A 58 -13.41 14.20 1.60
C VAL A 58 -12.04 14.65 1.11
N HIS A 59 -11.65 15.90 1.40
CA HIS A 59 -10.34 16.43 0.99
C HIS A 59 -9.16 15.72 1.67
N ARG A 60 -9.29 15.38 2.96
CA ARG A 60 -8.30 14.55 3.68
C ARG A 60 -8.14 13.20 3.02
N LEU A 61 -9.25 12.52 2.70
CA LEU A 61 -9.22 11.21 2.04
C LEU A 61 -8.57 11.29 0.65
N GLU A 62 -8.92 12.29 -0.16
CA GLU A 62 -8.31 12.53 -1.48
C GLU A 62 -6.79 12.74 -1.37
N ASN A 63 -6.36 13.57 -0.41
CA ASN A 63 -4.95 13.85 -0.16
C ASN A 63 -4.18 12.59 0.25
N VAL A 64 -4.72 11.81 1.18
CA VAL A 64 -4.14 10.54 1.63
C VAL A 64 -4.04 9.55 0.47
N VAL A 65 -5.11 9.38 -0.32
CA VAL A 65 -5.12 8.49 -1.49
C VAL A 65 -4.04 8.89 -2.48
N LYS A 66 -3.89 10.19 -2.75
CA LYS A 66 -2.83 10.72 -3.63
C LYS A 66 -1.43 10.44 -3.08
N LYS A 67 -1.19 10.68 -1.79
CA LYS A 67 0.11 10.45 -1.14
C LYS A 67 0.48 8.97 -1.14
N LEU A 68 -0.48 8.10 -0.82
CA LEU A 68 -0.32 6.65 -0.84
C LEU A 68 -0.39 6.04 -2.25
N SER A 69 -0.50 6.84 -3.31
CA SER A 69 -0.34 6.37 -4.69
C SER A 69 1.11 6.50 -5.20
N LEU A 70 2.02 7.09 -4.41
CA LEU A 70 3.44 7.13 -4.72
C LEU A 70 4.06 5.73 -4.64
N TYR A 71 5.06 5.44 -5.47
CA TYR A 71 5.72 4.14 -5.45
C TYR A 71 6.61 3.89 -4.23
N SER A 72 7.22 4.94 -3.72
CA SER A 72 8.12 4.90 -2.56
C SER A 72 7.36 4.85 -1.25
N PHE A 73 8.09 4.59 -0.17
CA PHE A 73 7.63 4.87 1.19
C PHE A 73 7.38 6.38 1.38
N VAL A 74 6.48 6.69 2.29
CA VAL A 74 6.16 7.99 2.85
C VAL A 74 6.88 8.11 4.19
N GLU A 75 7.87 8.98 4.25
CA GLU A 75 8.74 9.14 5.43
C GLU A 75 8.13 10.08 6.51
N ASP A 76 6.99 10.68 6.22
CA ASP A 76 6.31 11.63 7.10
C ASP A 76 5.28 10.91 7.99
N SER A 77 5.55 10.84 9.30
CA SER A 77 4.66 10.20 10.27
C SER A 77 3.27 10.84 10.32
N THR A 78 3.18 12.16 10.12
CA THR A 78 1.89 12.87 10.18
C THR A 78 0.97 12.46 9.03
N VAL A 79 1.54 12.24 7.84
CA VAL A 79 0.80 11.73 6.67
C VAL A 79 0.34 10.30 6.91
N ILE A 80 1.17 9.45 7.53
CA ILE A 80 0.81 8.07 7.83
C ILE A 80 -0.26 7.99 8.93
N GLU A 81 -0.18 8.81 9.96
CA GLU A 81 -1.19 8.89 11.02
C GLU A 81 -2.54 9.37 10.48
N ASP A 82 -2.54 10.45 9.68
CA ASP A 82 -3.73 10.95 9.01
C ASP A 82 -4.34 9.90 8.07
N ALA A 83 -3.48 9.15 7.35
CA ALA A 83 -3.91 8.07 6.48
C ALA A 83 -4.61 6.95 7.23
N VAL A 84 -4.04 6.48 8.34
CA VAL A 84 -4.66 5.46 9.19
C VAL A 84 -6.00 5.96 9.71
N ASP A 85 -6.06 7.17 10.27
CA ASP A 85 -7.32 7.75 10.80
C ASP A 85 -8.42 7.84 9.74
N ILE A 86 -8.15 8.46 8.59
CA ILE A 86 -9.21 8.69 7.60
C ILE A 86 -9.62 7.40 6.87
N LEU A 87 -8.68 6.49 6.58
CA LEU A 87 -8.98 5.24 5.87
C LEU A 87 -9.74 4.24 6.75
N GLN A 88 -9.45 4.20 8.06
CA GLN A 88 -10.22 3.36 8.99
C GLN A 88 -11.69 3.80 9.07
N ARG A 89 -11.97 5.11 9.04
CA ARG A 89 -13.35 5.63 9.04
C ARG A 89 -14.19 5.16 7.83
N VAL A 90 -13.53 4.80 6.73
CA VAL A 90 -14.16 4.33 5.49
C VAL A 90 -13.83 2.86 5.17
N GLU A 91 -13.36 2.07 6.14
CA GLU A 91 -12.94 0.68 5.88
C GLU A 91 -14.10 -0.26 5.53
N ASN A 92 -15.32 0.08 5.96
CA ASN A 92 -16.54 -0.70 5.76
C ASN A 92 -17.10 -0.60 4.34
N VAL A 93 -16.52 0.26 3.50
CA VAL A 93 -16.91 0.49 2.11
C VAL A 93 -16.60 -0.69 1.20
N ASN A 94 -15.84 -1.68 1.71
CA ASN A 94 -15.41 -2.88 1.01
C ASN A 94 -14.86 -2.59 -0.39
N ASN A 95 -13.92 -1.65 -0.45
CA ASN A 95 -13.25 -1.24 -1.68
C ASN A 95 -11.78 -1.67 -1.64
N CYS A 96 -11.32 -2.31 -2.71
CA CYS A 96 -9.94 -2.79 -2.85
C CYS A 96 -8.92 -1.63 -2.69
N GLU A 97 -9.17 -0.49 -3.34
CA GLU A 97 -8.30 0.71 -3.32
C GLU A 97 -8.14 1.32 -1.92
N ILE A 98 -9.19 1.25 -1.11
CA ILE A 98 -9.14 1.68 0.30
C ILE A 98 -8.40 0.64 1.14
N SER A 99 -8.72 -0.63 0.96
CA SER A 99 -8.19 -1.72 1.79
C SER A 99 -6.67 -1.87 1.64
N TRP A 100 -6.14 -1.84 0.42
CA TRP A 100 -4.68 -1.97 0.25
C TRP A 100 -3.92 -0.72 0.71
N ARG A 101 -4.51 0.48 0.59
CA ARG A 101 -3.91 1.72 1.11
C ARG A 101 -3.89 1.76 2.63
N LEU A 102 -4.94 1.27 3.29
CA LEU A 102 -4.96 1.14 4.74
C LEU A 102 -3.91 0.13 5.21
N GLY A 103 -3.82 -1.03 4.55
CA GLY A 103 -2.79 -2.01 4.82
C GLY A 103 -1.37 -1.47 4.61
N ARG A 104 -1.13 -0.73 3.52
CA ARG A 104 0.11 0.04 3.30
C ARG A 104 0.38 1.00 4.46
N ALA A 105 -0.59 1.81 4.88
CA ALA A 105 -0.40 2.78 5.95
C ALA A 105 0.05 2.11 7.26
N PHE A 106 -0.47 0.91 7.57
CA PHE A 106 0.02 0.11 8.70
C PHE A 106 1.45 -0.41 8.51
N VAL A 107 1.81 -0.90 7.31
CA VAL A 107 3.20 -1.28 7.00
C VAL A 107 4.15 -0.12 7.22
N GLU A 108 3.80 1.06 6.70
CA GLU A 108 4.63 2.24 6.80
C GLU A 108 4.73 2.74 8.24
N LYS A 109 3.63 2.72 8.99
CA LYS A 109 3.62 3.04 10.42
C LYS A 109 4.56 2.12 11.19
N ALA A 110 4.54 0.81 10.90
CA ALA A 110 5.47 -0.15 11.51
C ALA A 110 6.93 0.11 11.12
N ASN A 111 7.19 0.64 9.93
CA ASN A 111 8.54 0.97 9.47
C ASN A 111 9.09 2.25 10.10
N LEU A 112 8.22 3.18 10.51
CA LEU A 112 8.59 4.41 11.21
C LEU A 112 8.86 4.20 12.71
N LEU A 113 8.39 3.09 13.29
CA LEU A 113 8.70 2.76 14.68
C LEU A 113 10.19 2.49 14.88
N ALA A 114 10.66 2.73 16.11
CA ALA A 114 12.02 2.39 16.50
C ALA A 114 12.28 0.89 16.27
N TYR A 115 13.49 0.56 15.79
CA TYR A 115 13.88 -0.83 15.48
C TYR A 115 13.57 -1.83 16.61
N LYS A 116 13.74 -1.40 17.87
CA LYS A 116 13.52 -2.20 19.09
C LYS A 116 12.04 -2.41 19.47
N ALA A 117 11.10 -1.70 18.85
CA ALA A 117 9.67 -1.82 19.13
C ALA A 117 9.07 -3.06 18.43
N ILE A 118 9.62 -4.24 18.70
CA ILE A 118 9.33 -5.47 17.93
C ILE A 118 7.85 -5.84 18.02
N GLU A 119 7.26 -5.82 19.22
CA GLU A 119 5.85 -6.19 19.44
C GLU A 119 4.89 -5.20 18.76
N ASP A 120 5.13 -3.89 18.90
CA ASP A 120 4.30 -2.87 18.24
C ASP A 120 4.37 -3.00 16.70
N ARG A 121 5.57 -3.27 16.18
CA ARG A 121 5.78 -3.51 14.74
C ARG A 121 5.05 -4.76 14.28
N LYS A 122 5.13 -5.84 15.04
CA LYS A 122 4.41 -7.09 14.78
C LYS A 122 2.90 -6.83 14.72
N GLU A 123 2.32 -6.18 15.72
CA GLU A 123 0.88 -5.90 15.78
C GLU A 123 0.40 -5.10 14.56
N LEU A 124 1.15 -4.06 14.18
CA LEU A 124 0.85 -3.26 12.99
C LEU A 124 0.96 -4.06 11.69
N LEU A 125 1.97 -4.92 11.57
CA LEU A 125 2.17 -5.76 10.38
C LEU A 125 1.10 -6.85 10.27
N GLU A 126 0.64 -7.42 11.38
CA GLU A 126 -0.50 -8.35 11.38
C GLU A 126 -1.79 -7.66 10.92
N LYS A 127 -2.06 -6.44 11.43
CA LYS A 127 -3.18 -5.60 10.92
C LYS A 127 -3.04 -5.32 9.43
N ALA A 128 -1.84 -4.98 8.96
CA ALA A 128 -1.58 -4.74 7.55
C ALA A 128 -1.94 -5.96 6.69
N VAL A 129 -1.49 -7.16 7.08
CA VAL A 129 -1.77 -8.41 6.37
C VAL A 129 -3.26 -8.68 6.27
N VAL A 130 -4.04 -8.42 7.33
CA VAL A 130 -5.50 -8.57 7.30
C VAL A 130 -6.14 -7.67 6.23
N HIS A 131 -5.81 -6.38 6.21
CA HIS A 131 -6.39 -5.43 5.24
C HIS A 131 -5.90 -5.70 3.81
N LEU A 132 -4.64 -6.11 3.62
CA LEU A 132 -4.09 -6.43 2.31
C LEU A 132 -4.70 -7.71 1.75
N ASN A 133 -4.95 -8.72 2.58
CA ASN A 133 -5.67 -9.92 2.17
C ASN A 133 -7.13 -9.59 1.79
N LYS A 134 -7.82 -8.75 2.57
CA LYS A 134 -9.14 -8.21 2.19
C LYS A 134 -9.11 -7.49 0.83
N ALA A 135 -8.05 -6.72 0.56
CA ALA A 135 -7.89 -6.05 -0.72
C ALA A 135 -7.75 -7.06 -1.88
N LEU A 136 -6.91 -8.09 -1.73
CA LEU A 136 -6.73 -9.16 -2.72
C LEU A 136 -8.03 -9.94 -2.97
N GLN A 137 -8.82 -10.21 -1.93
CA GLN A 137 -10.12 -10.90 -2.07
C GLN A 137 -11.18 -10.07 -2.80
N SER A 138 -11.04 -8.74 -2.81
CA SER A 138 -11.97 -7.80 -3.45
C SER A 138 -11.42 -7.21 -4.75
N GLU A 139 -10.30 -7.72 -5.25
CA GLU A 139 -9.67 -7.18 -6.45
C GLU A 139 -10.47 -7.49 -7.72
N SER A 140 -10.37 -6.60 -8.70
CA SER A 140 -10.98 -6.83 -10.01
C SER A 140 -10.20 -7.88 -10.80
N SER A 141 -10.82 -8.44 -11.85
CA SER A 141 -10.14 -9.37 -12.77
C SER A 141 -8.91 -8.79 -13.48
N LYS A 142 -8.75 -7.45 -13.47
CA LYS A 142 -7.55 -6.77 -14.00
C LYS A 142 -6.38 -6.76 -13.02
N GLY A 143 -6.60 -7.14 -11.76
CA GLY A 143 -5.62 -7.08 -10.67
C GLY A 143 -5.32 -5.65 -10.20
N VAL A 144 -4.79 -5.51 -8.99
CA VAL A 144 -4.35 -4.21 -8.43
C VAL A 144 -2.89 -4.32 -7.99
N ALA A 145 -1.97 -3.71 -8.75
CA ALA A 145 -0.52 -3.80 -8.51
C ALA A 145 -0.13 -3.42 -7.07
N GLY A 146 -0.74 -2.36 -6.54
CA GLY A 146 -0.51 -1.89 -5.17
C GLY A 146 -0.86 -2.95 -4.11
N ALA A 147 -1.96 -3.68 -4.27
CA ALA A 147 -2.37 -4.72 -3.34
C ALA A 147 -1.34 -5.87 -3.28
N HIS A 148 -0.92 -6.38 -4.44
CA HIS A 148 0.10 -7.42 -4.51
C HIS A 148 1.45 -6.96 -3.95
N LYS A 149 1.92 -5.76 -4.34
CA LYS A 149 3.19 -5.20 -3.88
C LYS A 149 3.22 -5.08 -2.35
N TRP A 150 2.24 -4.40 -1.78
CA TRP A 150 2.23 -4.11 -0.35
C TRP A 150 1.96 -5.35 0.49
N TYR A 151 1.19 -6.33 -0.02
CA TYR A 151 1.03 -7.62 0.63
C TYR A 151 2.36 -8.38 0.74
N ALA A 152 3.12 -8.47 -0.35
CA ALA A 152 4.44 -9.10 -0.33
C ALA A 152 5.41 -8.38 0.62
N ILE A 153 5.45 -7.04 0.60
CA ILE A 153 6.27 -6.25 1.53
C ILE A 153 5.86 -6.49 2.98
N ALA A 154 4.56 -6.54 3.28
CA ALA A 154 4.06 -6.81 4.63
C ALA A 154 4.52 -8.18 5.14
N LEU A 155 4.44 -9.23 4.31
CA LEU A 155 4.91 -10.57 4.66
C LEU A 155 6.43 -10.61 4.89
N VAL A 156 7.22 -9.91 4.07
CA VAL A 156 8.68 -9.81 4.25
C VAL A 156 9.01 -9.16 5.59
N LEU A 157 8.36 -8.04 5.92
CA LEU A 157 8.61 -7.32 7.16
C LEU A 157 8.08 -8.08 8.38
N LEU A 158 6.92 -8.73 8.29
CA LEU A 158 6.38 -9.57 9.36
C LEU A 158 7.33 -10.73 9.66
N LYS A 159 7.93 -11.36 8.64
CA LYS A 159 8.93 -12.42 8.81
C LYS A 159 10.18 -11.96 9.57
N GLN A 160 10.55 -10.68 9.46
CA GLN A 160 11.72 -10.13 10.16
C GLN A 160 11.49 -9.97 11.67
N VAL A 161 10.25 -9.71 12.09
CA VAL A 161 9.88 -9.48 13.49
C VAL A 161 9.24 -10.72 14.15
N ASP A 162 8.63 -11.60 13.35
CA ASP A 162 7.97 -12.83 13.80
C ASP A 162 8.09 -13.93 12.73
N LYS A 163 9.24 -14.61 12.71
CA LYS A 163 9.54 -15.68 11.74
C LYS A 163 8.61 -16.89 11.84
N ASP A 164 8.00 -17.11 13.00
CA ASP A 164 7.16 -18.27 13.31
C ASP A 164 5.67 -17.98 13.06
N ASN A 165 5.33 -16.74 12.69
CA ASN A 165 3.98 -16.35 12.34
C ASN A 165 3.39 -17.24 11.24
N LYS A 166 2.13 -17.65 11.42
CA LYS A 166 1.41 -18.54 10.49
C LYS A 166 1.38 -17.98 9.06
N HIS A 167 1.36 -16.66 8.91
CA HIS A 167 1.31 -16.00 7.61
C HIS A 167 2.65 -16.07 6.86
N VAL A 168 3.79 -16.22 7.53
CA VAL A 168 5.12 -16.06 6.91
C VAL A 168 5.98 -17.32 6.92
N LYS A 169 5.67 -18.30 7.78
CA LYS A 169 6.46 -19.53 7.98
C LYS A 169 6.78 -20.28 6.68
N LYS A 170 5.90 -20.19 5.68
CA LYS A 170 6.07 -20.82 4.35
C LYS A 170 5.76 -19.86 3.18
N ALA A 171 5.81 -18.56 3.40
CA ALA A 171 5.37 -17.56 2.42
C ALA A 171 6.41 -17.22 1.33
N GLY A 172 7.58 -17.88 1.29
CA GLY A 172 8.65 -17.49 0.35
C GLY A 172 8.21 -17.48 -1.12
N LYS A 173 7.52 -18.54 -1.56
CA LYS A 173 6.97 -18.63 -2.92
C LYS A 173 5.83 -17.63 -3.14
N GLU A 174 4.97 -17.45 -2.14
CA GLU A 174 3.85 -16.51 -2.19
C GLU A 174 4.35 -15.06 -2.37
N ILE A 175 5.35 -14.65 -1.60
CA ILE A 175 6.00 -13.33 -1.70
C ILE A 175 6.50 -13.08 -3.13
N ILE A 176 7.21 -14.04 -3.72
CA ILE A 176 7.73 -13.92 -5.09
C ILE A 176 6.57 -13.80 -6.09
N ASN A 177 5.56 -14.67 -6.02
CA ASN A 177 4.41 -14.64 -6.92
C ASN A 177 3.67 -13.29 -6.87
N HIS A 178 3.49 -12.71 -5.69
CA HIS A 178 2.85 -11.39 -5.56
C HIS A 178 3.73 -10.28 -6.14
N LEU A 179 5.04 -10.30 -5.93
CA LEU A 179 5.95 -9.32 -6.53
C LEU A 179 6.01 -9.44 -8.07
N GLU A 180 6.08 -10.66 -8.61
CA GLU A 180 5.98 -10.90 -10.06
C GLU A 180 4.67 -10.36 -10.63
N THR A 181 3.55 -10.60 -9.93
CA THR A 181 2.24 -10.08 -10.33
C THR A 181 2.21 -8.56 -10.29
N ALA A 182 2.75 -7.93 -9.25
CA ALA A 182 2.85 -6.47 -9.14
C ALA A 182 3.67 -5.88 -10.30
N VAL A 183 4.82 -6.47 -10.63
CA VAL A 183 5.66 -6.05 -11.77
C VAL A 183 4.96 -6.26 -13.11
N LYS A 184 4.21 -7.36 -13.28
CA LYS A 184 3.44 -7.60 -14.51
C LYS A 184 2.33 -6.57 -14.69
N LEU A 185 1.63 -6.22 -13.62
CA LEU A 185 0.54 -5.24 -13.64
C LEU A 185 1.07 -3.81 -13.82
N ASP A 186 2.23 -3.50 -13.22
CA ASP A 186 2.88 -2.20 -13.30
C ASP A 186 4.40 -2.34 -13.51
N PRO A 187 4.86 -2.54 -14.74
CA PRO A 187 6.28 -2.76 -15.03
C PRO A 187 7.14 -1.51 -14.81
N LYS A 188 6.52 -0.32 -14.69
CA LYS A 188 7.24 0.94 -14.49
C LYS A 188 7.53 1.24 -13.02
N ASP A 189 6.92 0.49 -12.10
CA ASP A 189 7.22 0.62 -10.68
C ASP A 189 8.62 0.07 -10.36
N ALA A 190 9.58 0.98 -10.26
CA ALA A 190 10.95 0.63 -9.91
C ALA A 190 11.07 -0.03 -8.53
N PHE A 191 10.18 0.28 -7.58
CA PHE A 191 10.20 -0.34 -6.25
C PHE A 191 9.74 -1.80 -6.32
N SER A 192 8.70 -2.10 -7.08
CA SER A 192 8.26 -3.49 -7.27
C SER A 192 9.35 -4.35 -7.92
N ASN A 193 10.03 -3.81 -8.94
CA ASN A 193 11.19 -4.46 -9.56
C ASN A 193 12.34 -4.66 -8.57
N HIS A 194 12.67 -3.63 -7.79
CA HIS A 194 13.73 -3.72 -6.78
C HIS A 194 13.43 -4.80 -5.73
N PHE A 195 12.22 -4.79 -5.14
CA PHE A 195 11.83 -5.79 -4.15
C PHE A 195 11.83 -7.21 -4.74
N LEU A 196 11.36 -7.39 -5.98
CA LEU A 196 11.42 -8.69 -6.67
C LEU A 196 12.85 -9.18 -6.81
N GLY A 197 13.77 -8.32 -7.29
CA GLY A 197 15.19 -8.65 -7.42
C GLY A 197 15.84 -9.05 -6.09
N VAL A 198 15.53 -8.31 -5.01
CA VAL A 198 15.97 -8.64 -3.66
C VAL A 198 15.47 -10.01 -3.21
N GLN A 199 14.20 -10.35 -3.48
CA GLN A 199 13.65 -11.65 -3.10
C GLN A 199 14.25 -12.81 -3.91
N TYR A 200 14.50 -12.64 -5.21
CA TYR A 200 15.21 -13.66 -5.98
C TYR A 200 16.64 -13.87 -5.46
N PHE A 201 17.36 -12.80 -5.12
CA PHE A 201 18.69 -12.92 -4.54
C PHE A 201 18.66 -13.73 -3.22
N PHE A 202 17.72 -13.44 -2.32
CA PHE A 202 17.57 -14.20 -1.08
C PHE A 202 17.16 -15.65 -1.31
N CYS A 203 16.26 -15.90 -2.26
CA CYS A 203 15.84 -17.26 -2.62
C CYS A 203 17.02 -18.08 -3.15
N TRP A 204 17.79 -17.52 -4.10
CA TRP A 204 18.94 -18.18 -4.69
C TRP A 204 20.06 -18.43 -3.68
N LYS A 205 20.35 -17.47 -2.80
CA LYS A 205 21.34 -17.62 -1.73
C LYS A 205 20.99 -18.78 -0.78
N LEU A 206 19.70 -19.01 -0.53
CA LEU A 206 19.25 -20.11 0.32
C LEU A 206 19.27 -21.47 -0.40
N SER A 207 18.96 -21.53 -1.70
CA SER A 207 19.04 -22.79 -2.46
C SER A 207 20.47 -23.21 -2.79
N GLY A 208 21.36 -22.26 -3.13
CA GLY A 208 22.76 -22.54 -3.48
C GLY A 208 23.65 -22.94 -2.29
N PHE A 209 23.22 -22.65 -1.05
CA PHE A 209 23.92 -23.07 0.17
C PHE A 209 23.55 -24.50 0.61
N VAL A 210 22.39 -25.01 0.18
CA VAL A 210 21.93 -26.38 0.52
C VAL A 210 22.55 -27.43 -0.41
N GLU A 211 23.06 -27.04 -1.58
CA GLU A 211 23.70 -27.95 -2.54
C GLU A 211 25.23 -28.06 -2.40
N ASN A 212 25.86 -27.40 -1.42
CA ASN A 212 27.33 -27.37 -1.28
C ASN A 212 27.86 -27.62 0.15
N ILE A 213 27.17 -28.45 0.96
CA ILE A 213 27.69 -29.04 2.21
C ILE A 213 27.32 -30.52 2.21
#